data_AF-A0A7I7RBW5-F1
#
_entry.id   AF-A0A7I7RBW5-F1
#
_cell.length_a   1.000
_cell.length_b   1.000
_cell.length_c   1.000
_cell.angle_alpha   90.00
_cell.angle_beta   90.00
_cell.angle_gamma   90.00
#
_symmetry.space_group_name_H-M   'P 1'
#
loop_
_entity.id
_entity.type
_entity.pdbx_description
1 polymer ?
#
loop_
_entity_poly.entity_id
_entity_poly.type
_entity_poly.pdbx_seq_one_letter_code
_entity_poly.pdbx_strand_id
1 'polypeptide(L)' 'MTSNREPAEWLTMTADTLLAQSAIDRLTATAHTLVIEGPSYPQRTRGGRLDPDHPDERPQ' A
#
# COMPACT_ATOMS: atom_id res chain seq x y z
N MET A 1 11.59 0.99 0.92
CA MET A 1 10.43 1.69 1.51
C MET A 1 9.22 0.78 1.41
N THR A 2 8.34 0.77 2.41
CA THR A 2 7.06 0.02 2.36
C THR A 2 5.92 0.99 2.59
N SER A 3 4.86 0.89 1.79
CA SER A 3 3.69 1.75 1.87
C SER A 3 2.44 0.93 1.59
N ASN A 4 1.34 1.24 2.29
CA ASN A 4 0.01 0.69 2.01
C ASN A 4 -0.81 1.59 1.06
N ARG A 5 -0.16 2.58 0.45
CA ARG A 5 -0.76 3.57 -0.45
C ARG A 5 0.10 3.78 -1.67
N GLU A 6 -0.55 4.17 -2.75
CA GLU A 6 0.12 4.52 -4.00
C GLU A 6 0.93 5.82 -3.87
N PRO A 7 2.05 5.97 -4.60
CA PRO A 7 2.88 7.17 -4.52
C PRO A 7 2.12 8.48 -4.80
N ALA A 8 1.11 8.44 -5.68
CA ALA A 8 0.29 9.60 -6.02
C ALA A 8 -0.56 10.09 -4.82
N GLU A 9 -0.99 9.18 -3.94
CA GLU A 9 -1.77 9.55 -2.75
C GLU A 9 -0.94 10.36 -1.75
N TRP A 10 0.39 10.21 -1.76
CA TRP A 10 1.26 10.88 -0.80
C TRP A 10 1.30 12.40 -1.00
N LEU A 11 1.07 12.89 -2.23
CA LEU A 11 1.02 14.32 -2.53
C LEU A 11 -0.05 15.06 -1.70
N THR A 12 -1.15 14.38 -1.40
CA THR A 12 -2.25 14.93 -0.60
C THR A 12 -1.93 15.01 0.89
N MET A 13 -0.89 14.30 1.34
CA MET A 13 -0.49 14.22 2.74
C MET A 13 0.72 15.11 3.06
N THR A 14 1.36 15.67 2.04
CA THR A 14 2.58 16.49 2.17
C THR A 14 2.25 17.97 2.20
N ALA A 15 2.92 18.71 3.10
CA ALA A 15 2.74 20.16 3.23
C ALA A 15 3.25 20.96 2.01
N ASP A 16 4.23 20.41 1.27
CA ASP A 16 4.79 20.99 0.06
C ASP A 16 4.69 19.99 -1.09
N THR A 17 3.80 20.28 -2.04
CA THR A 17 3.50 19.41 -3.18
C THR A 17 4.65 19.34 -4.18
N LEU A 18 5.41 20.43 -4.38
CA LEU A 18 6.49 20.48 -5.36
C LEU A 18 7.69 19.68 -4.87
N LEU A 19 8.05 19.85 -3.59
CA LEU A 19 9.09 19.05 -2.96
C LEU A 19 8.71 17.56 -2.97
N ALA A 20 7.47 17.24 -2.58
CA ALA A 20 6.97 15.88 -2.57
C ALA A 20 7.01 15.23 -3.96
N GLN A 21 6.59 15.95 -5.00
CA GLN A 21 6.63 15.47 -6.37
C GLN A 21 8.07 15.14 -6.81
N SER A 22 9.04 15.99 -6.48
CA SER A 22 10.45 15.75 -6.81
C SER A 22 11.04 14.54 -6.07
N ALA A 23 10.56 14.26 -4.85
CA ALA A 23 10.99 13.11 -4.06
C ALA A 23 10.38 11.81 -4.60
N ILE A 24 9.10 11.85 -4.95
CA ILE A 24 8.39 10.72 -5.57
C ILE A 24 9.03 10.35 -6.91
N ASP A 25 9.29 11.33 -7.78
CA ASP A 25 9.90 11.12 -9.08
C ASP A 25 11.27 10.42 -8.98
N ARG A 26 12.14 10.92 -8.10
CA ARG A 26 13.46 10.29 -7.85
C ARG A 26 13.35 8.89 -7.26
N LEU A 27 12.37 8.67 -6.38
CA LEU A 27 12.14 7.36 -5.76
C LEU A 27 11.64 6.35 -6.79
N THR A 28 10.62 6.69 -7.58
CA THR A 28 10.03 5.76 -8.56
C THR A 28 10.95 5.51 -9.75
N ALA A 29 11.78 6.47 -10.15
CA ALA A 29 12.75 6.31 -11.23
C ALA A 29 13.83 5.24 -10.93
N THR A 30 14.13 4.98 -9.66
CA THR A 30 15.21 4.06 -9.24
C THR A 30 14.71 2.85 -8.46
N ALA A 31 13.43 2.81 -8.10
CA ALA A 31 12.84 1.74 -7.30
C ALA A 31 12.21 0.65 -8.17
N HIS A 32 12.33 -0.60 -7.71
CA HIS A 32 11.50 -1.70 -8.17
C HIS A 32 10.24 -1.79 -7.30
N THR A 33 9.06 -1.69 -7.93
CA THR A 33 7.78 -1.77 -7.23
C THR A 33 7.33 -3.22 -7.11
N LEU A 34 7.07 -3.66 -5.88
CA LEU A 34 6.42 -4.93 -5.58
C LEU A 34 5.06 -4.63 -4.95
N VAL A 35 3.98 -5.05 -5.62
CA VAL A 35 2.62 -5.02 -5.06
C VAL A 35 2.39 -6.33 -4.33
N ILE A 36 2.00 -6.24 -3.06
CA ILE A 36 1.75 -7.41 -2.20
C ILE A 36 0.27 -7.43 -1.87
N GLU A 37 -0.39 -8.51 -2.28
CA GLU A 37 -1.81 -8.75 -2.07
C GLU A 37 -2.04 -9.94 -1.14
N GLY A 38 -3.23 -9.98 -0.53
CA GLY A 38 -3.67 -11.07 0.33
C GLY A 38 -3.90 -10.67 1.79
N PRO A 39 -4.38 -11.62 2.61
CA PRO A 39 -4.73 -11.37 4.00
C PRO A 39 -3.50 -11.02 4.82
N SER A 40 -3.69 -10.15 5.82
CA SER A 40 -2.62 -9.75 6.73
C SER A 40 -2.05 -10.96 7.48
N TYR A 41 -0.76 -10.89 7.82
CA TYR A 41 -0.09 -11.97 8.53
C TYR A 41 -0.80 -12.43 9.82
N PRO A 42 -1.37 -11.53 10.67
CA PRO A 42 -2.14 -11.95 11.85
C PRO A 42 -3.44 -12.67 11.49
N GLN A 43 -4.13 -12.27 10.41
CA GLN A 43 -5.32 -12.98 9.92
C GLN A 43 -4.96 -14.42 9.54
N ARG A 44 -3.82 -14.62 8.85
CA ARG A 44 -3.34 -15.97 8.48
C ARG A 44 -2.93 -16.82 9.68
N THR A 45 -2.31 -16.20 10.69
CA THR A 45 -1.69 -16.92 11.81
C THR A 45 -2.66 -17.18 12.97
N ARG A 46 -3.56 -16.23 13.26
CA ARG A 46 -4.61 -16.37 14.29
C ARG A 46 -5.86 -17.05 13.73
N GLY A 47 -6.09 -16.96 12.42
CA GLY A 47 -7.25 -17.49 11.72
C GLY A 47 -6.97 -18.81 11.02
N GLY A 48 -6.68 -19.89 11.76
CA GLY A 48 -6.71 -21.27 11.24
C GLY A 48 -8.07 -21.74 10.69
N ARG A 49 -9.02 -20.82 10.46
CA ARG A 49 -10.34 -21.01 9.88
C ARG A 49 -10.80 -19.74 9.14
N LEU A 50 -9.99 -19.24 8.20
CA LEU A 50 -10.53 -18.29 7.22
C LEU A 50 -11.04 -19.12 6.04
N ASP A 51 -12.37 -19.11 5.92
CA ASP A 51 -13.11 -19.66 4.79
C ASP A 51 -12.57 -19.03 3.49
N PRO A 52 -12.08 -19.82 2.52
CA PRO A 52 -11.51 -19.29 1.29
C PRO A 52 -12.52 -18.56 0.38
N ASP A 53 -13.81 -18.61 0.69
CA ASP A 53 -14.89 -18.06 -0.16
C ASP A 53 -15.52 -16.75 0.33
N HIS A 54 -14.97 -16.07 1.36
CA HIS A 54 -15.48 -14.75 1.73
C HIS A 54 -14.83 -13.66 0.87
N PRO A 55 -15.57 -12.97 -0.02
CA PRO A 55 -15.01 -11.81 -0.71
C PRO A 55 -14.72 -10.75 0.35
N ASP A 56 -13.51 -10.20 0.34
CA ASP A 56 -13.11 -9.07 1.19
C ASP A 56 -13.98 -7.84 0.81
N GLU A 57 -15.22 -7.79 1.30
CA GLU A 57 -16.05 -6.59 1.26
C GLU A 57 -15.46 -5.57 2.24
N ARG A 58 -14.53 -4.75 1.73
CA ARG A 58 -14.10 -3.53 2.39
C ARG A 58 -15.16 -2.45 2.14
N PRO A 59 -15.88 -1.95 3.16
CA PRO A 59 -16.72 -0.79 2.97
C PRO A 59 -15.83 0.42 2.65
N GLN A 60 -16.26 1.19 1.66
CA GLN A 60 -15.67 2.45 1.20
C GLN A 60 -15.76 3.52 2.29
#